data_AF-A0A8T7B1Z7-F1
#
_entry.id   AF-A0A8T7B1Z7-F1
#
_cell.length_a   1.000
_cell.length_b   1.000
_cell.length_c   1.000
_cell.angle_alpha   90.00
_cell.angle_beta   90.00
_cell.angle_gamma   90.00
#
_symmetry.space_group_name_H-M   'P 1'
#
loop_
_entity.id
_entity.type
_entity.pdbx_description
1 polymer ?
#
loop_
_entity_poly.entity_id
_entity_poly.type
_entity_poly.pdbx_seq_one_letter_code
_entity_poly.pdbx_strand_id
1 'polypeptide(L)'
;MTTLSTQSLMLAIYALAQEAETINQLIAHGDSDPEELSELTEHVEQVQTALIEVGNIYDTQRAADNSYPSVEEIVSATKTADGDETAHRLN
;
A
#
# COMPACT_ATOMS: atom_id res chain seq x y z
N MET A 1 13.73 -10.65 20.19
CA MET A 1 12.88 -10.11 19.10
C MET A 1 13.35 -8.68 18.83
N THR A 2 13.80 -8.40 17.62
CA THR A 2 14.10 -7.03 17.18
C THR A 2 12.78 -6.37 16.76
N THR A 3 12.35 -5.34 17.48
CA THR A 3 11.21 -4.51 17.07
C THR A 3 11.68 -3.57 15.96
N LEU A 4 10.97 -3.56 14.83
CA LEU A 4 11.17 -2.56 13.78
C LEU A 4 10.87 -1.15 14.33
N SER A 5 11.60 -0.15 13.83
CA SER A 5 11.35 1.26 14.18
C SER A 5 10.05 1.77 13.55
N THR A 6 9.42 2.78 14.14
CA THR A 6 8.24 3.46 13.58
C THR A 6 8.47 3.90 12.13
N GLN A 7 9.66 4.42 11.81
CA GLN A 7 10.03 4.82 10.44
C GLN A 7 10.15 3.62 9.49
N SER A 8 10.69 2.49 9.96
CA SER A 8 10.75 1.25 9.16
C SER A 8 9.36 0.68 8.89
N LEU A 9 8.46 0.75 9.87
CA LEU A 9 7.07 0.33 9.72
C LEU A 9 6.30 1.25 8.75
N MET A 10 6.53 2.57 8.83
CA MET A 10 5.97 3.54 7.88
C MET A 10 6.38 3.21 6.43
N LEU A 11 7.67 2.93 6.20
CA LEU A 11 8.16 2.52 4.88
C LEU A 11 7.57 1.20 4.41
N ALA A 12 7.38 0.23 5.31
CA ALA A 12 6.74 -1.03 4.98
C ALA A 12 5.27 -0.85 4.57
N ILE A 13 4.51 -0.01 5.28
CA ILE A 13 3.12 0.33 4.93
C ILE A 13 3.06 0.99 3.55
N TYR A 14 3.95 1.96 3.29
CA TYR A 14 4.02 2.62 1.99
C TYR A 14 4.29 1.62 0.85
N ALA A 15 5.27 0.72 1.03
CA ALA A 15 5.61 -0.29 0.04
C ALA A 15 4.43 -1.26 -0.22
N LEU A 16 3.80 -1.77 0.84
CA LEU A 16 2.63 -2.66 0.72
C LEU A 16 1.44 -1.97 0.05
N ALA A 17 1.18 -0.71 0.38
CA ALA A 17 0.11 0.07 -0.25
C ALA A 17 0.38 0.32 -1.75
N GLN A 18 1.63 0.57 -2.13
CA GLN A 18 2.03 0.73 -3.53
C GLN A 18 1.93 -0.59 -4.30
N GLU A 19 2.33 -1.70 -3.68
CA GLU A 19 2.24 -3.04 -4.26
C GLU A 19 0.77 -3.43 -4.52
N ALA A 20 -0.11 -3.24 -3.54
CA ALA A 20 -1.54 -3.49 -3.71
C ALA A 20 -2.15 -2.66 -4.85
N GLU A 21 -1.79 -1.37 -4.95
CA GLU A 21 -2.26 -0.51 -6.05
C GLU A 21 -1.75 -0.99 -7.41
N THR A 22 -0.47 -1.34 -7.50
CA THR A 22 0.14 -1.86 -8.74
C THR A 22 -0.57 -3.13 -9.21
N ILE A 23 -0.85 -4.06 -8.30
CA ILE A 23 -1.55 -5.30 -8.65
C ILE A 23 -3.00 -5.02 -9.04
N ASN A 24 -3.70 -4.12 -8.34
CA ASN A 24 -5.05 -3.71 -8.72
C ASN A 24 -5.10 -3.09 -10.12
N GLN A 25 -4.08 -2.30 -10.49
CA GLN A 25 -3.96 -1.77 -11.85
C GLN A 25 -3.75 -2.88 -12.87
N LEU A 26 -2.87 -3.84 -12.61
CA LEU A 26 -2.66 -5.01 -13.49
C LEU A 26 -3.95 -5.80 -13.69
N ILE A 27 -4.69 -6.07 -12.62
CA ILE A 27 -6.00 -6.74 -12.67
C ILE A 27 -7.01 -5.89 -13.48
N ALA A 28 -7.04 -4.58 -13.27
CA ALA A 28 -7.98 -3.67 -13.93
C ALA A 28 -7.70 -3.50 -15.44
N HIS A 29 -6.44 -3.59 -15.86
CA HIS A 29 -6.07 -3.56 -17.28
C HIS A 29 -6.58 -4.80 -18.03
N GLY A 30 -6.79 -5.93 -17.35
CA GLY A 30 -7.53 -7.07 -17.89
C GLY A 30 -6.84 -7.80 -19.05
N ASP A 31 -5.56 -7.52 -19.30
CA ASP A 31 -4.74 -8.18 -20.32
C ASP A 31 -4.11 -9.50 -19.82
N SER A 32 -4.26 -9.81 -18.53
CA SER A 32 -3.75 -11.04 -17.91
C SER A 32 -4.65 -12.25 -18.18
N ASP A 33 -4.03 -13.41 -18.36
CA ASP A 33 -4.76 -14.68 -18.48
C ASP A 33 -5.48 -15.03 -17.15
N PRO A 34 -6.56 -15.84 -17.18
CA PRO A 34 -7.35 -16.15 -15.98
C PRO A 34 -6.56 -16.79 -14.82
N GLU A 35 -5.49 -17.53 -15.12
CA GLU A 35 -4.61 -18.14 -14.13
C GLU A 35 -3.75 -17.07 -13.43
N GLU A 36 -3.18 -16.15 -14.21
CA GLU A 36 -2.43 -15.00 -13.70
C GLU A 36 -3.33 -14.05 -12.89
N LEU A 37 -4.58 -13.80 -13.32
CA LEU A 37 -5.55 -13.02 -12.55
C LEU A 37 -5.86 -13.66 -11.19
N SER A 38 -5.91 -15.00 -11.11
CA SER A 38 -6.12 -15.72 -9.85
C SER A 38 -4.93 -15.54 -8.91
N GLU A 39 -3.70 -15.67 -9.43
CA GLU A 39 -2.48 -15.46 -8.66
C GLU A 39 -2.35 -14.01 -8.17
N LEU A 40 -2.64 -13.03 -9.03
CA LEU A 40 -2.62 -11.61 -8.68
C LEU A 40 -3.68 -11.28 -7.62
N THR A 41 -4.87 -11.87 -7.72
CA THR A 41 -5.94 -11.66 -6.72
C THR A 41 -5.54 -12.22 -5.36
N GLU A 42 -5.00 -13.45 -5.32
CA GLU A 42 -4.49 -14.04 -4.08
C GLU A 42 -3.34 -13.19 -3.49
N HIS A 43 -2.45 -12.70 -4.34
CA HIS A 43 -1.34 -11.85 -3.92
C HIS A 43 -1.83 -10.52 -3.31
N VAL A 44 -2.88 -9.90 -3.89
CA VAL A 44 -3.53 -8.71 -3.29
C VAL A 44 -4.08 -9.01 -1.90
N GLU A 45 -4.73 -10.16 -1.70
CA GLU A 45 -5.26 -10.54 -0.39
C GLU A 45 -4.15 -10.72 0.66
N GLN A 46 -3.02 -11.31 0.25
CA GLN A 46 -1.84 -11.45 1.11
C GLN A 46 -1.24 -10.09 1.47
N VAL A 47 -1.10 -9.19 0.50
CA VAL A 47 -0.59 -7.82 0.70
C VAL A 47 -1.52 -7.03 1.62
N GLN A 48 -2.85 -7.11 1.44
CA GLN A 48 -3.81 -6.44 2.32
C GLN A 48 -3.75 -6.98 3.76
N THR A 49 -3.58 -8.30 3.92
CA THR A 49 -3.41 -8.92 5.24
C THR A 49 -2.15 -8.38 5.92
N ALA A 50 -1.02 -8.34 5.21
CA ALA A 50 0.23 -7.79 5.72
C ALA A 50 0.10 -6.28 6.05
N LEU A 51 -0.61 -5.51 5.22
CA LEU A 51 -0.86 -4.08 5.46
C LEU A 51 -1.60 -3.86 6.79
N ILE A 52 -2.62 -4.68 7.09
CA ILE A 52 -3.37 -4.60 8.35
C ILE A 52 -2.47 -4.95 9.53
N GLU A 53 -1.69 -6.03 9.45
CA GLU A 53 -0.80 -6.45 10.53
C GLU A 53 0.28 -5.40 10.83
N VAL A 54 0.99 -4.92 9.80
CA VAL A 54 2.03 -3.89 9.93
C VAL A 54 1.41 -2.57 10.38
N GLY A 55 0.23 -2.21 9.85
CA GLY A 55 -0.54 -1.03 10.24
C GLY A 55 -0.89 -1.00 11.72
N ASN A 56 -1.36 -2.12 12.28
CA ASN A 56 -1.68 -2.23 13.71
C ASN A 56 -0.45 -2.04 14.60
N ILE A 57 0.70 -2.61 14.20
CA ILE A 57 1.97 -2.45 14.93
C ILE A 57 2.42 -0.99 14.85
N TYR A 58 2.33 -0.39 13.67
CA TYR A 58 2.67 1.01 13.44
C TYR A 58 1.80 1.96 14.26
N ASP A 59 0.48 1.79 14.25
CA ASP A 59 -0.44 2.65 15.02
C ASP A 59 -0.17 2.55 16.52
N THR A 60 0.16 1.36 17.01
CA THR A 60 0.57 1.17 18.41
C THR A 60 1.86 1.92 18.72
N GLN A 61 2.86 1.90 17.83
CA GLN A 61 4.15 2.58 18.06
C GLN A 61 4.04 4.09 17.88
N ARG A 62 3.32 4.56 16.86
CA ARG A 62 3.16 5.99 16.57
C ARG A 62 2.30 6.70 17.62
N ALA A 63 1.47 5.98 18.39
CA ALA A 63 0.68 6.59 19.46
C ALA A 63 1.54 7.33 20.51
N ALA A 64 2.83 6.98 20.62
CA ALA A 64 3.80 7.69 21.45
C ALA A 64 4.36 8.98 20.83
N ASP A 65 4.23 9.15 19.50
CA ASP A 65 4.77 10.27 18.72
C ASP A 65 3.84 10.65 17.56
N ASN A 66 3.05 11.70 17.77
CA ASN A 66 2.07 12.22 16.79
C ASN A 66 2.70 12.95 15.59
N SER A 67 4.03 12.99 15.46
CA SER A 67 4.70 13.55 14.27
C SER A 67 4.61 12.64 13.04
N TYR A 68 4.31 11.36 13.25
CA TYR A 68 4.12 10.39 12.18
C TYR A 68 2.71 10.49 11.57
N PRO A 69 2.53 10.23 10.27
CA PRO A 69 1.21 10.16 9.64
C PRO A 69 0.42 8.92 10.10
N SER A 70 -0.90 8.91 9.95
CA SER A 70 -1.73 7.71 10.14
C SER A 70 -1.55 6.71 8.99
N VAL A 71 -1.93 5.45 9.21
CA VAL A 71 -1.97 4.43 8.15
C VAL A 71 -2.82 4.89 6.97
N GLU A 72 -3.97 5.53 7.24
CA GLU A 72 -4.87 6.07 6.21
C GLU A 72 -4.19 7.15 5.36
N GLU A 73 -3.44 8.06 5.98
CA GLU A 73 -2.69 9.11 5.27
C GLU A 73 -1.59 8.51 4.38
N ILE A 74 -0.87 7.48 4.86
CA ILE A 74 0.16 6.79 4.07
C ILE A 74 -0.46 6.09 2.86
N VAL A 75 -1.55 5.34 3.06
CA VAL A 75 -2.25 4.59 1.99
C VAL A 75 -2.94 5.55 1.01
N SER A 76 -3.42 6.70 1.47
CA SER A 76 -4.02 7.70 0.56
C SER A 76 -2.98 8.35 -0.33
N ALA A 77 -1.75 8.54 0.15
CA ALA A 77 -0.66 9.12 -0.61
C ALA A 77 -0.18 8.24 -1.78
N THR A 78 -0.37 6.92 -1.72
CA THR A 78 0.00 6.01 -2.83
C THR A 78 -1.00 6.08 -3.98
N LYS A 79 -2.27 6.41 -3.72
CA LYS A 79 -3.31 6.54 -4.75
C LYS A 79 -3.16 7.79 -5.62
N THR A 80 -2.56 8.85 -5.09
CA THR A 80 -2.37 10.12 -5.82
C THR A 80 -1.16 10.11 -6.75
N ALA A 81 -0.23 9.15 -6.63
CA ALA A 81 0.99 9.13 -7.41
C ALA A 81 0.76 8.77 -8.90
N ASP A 82 -0.34 8.08 -9.24
CA ASP A 82 -0.68 7.70 -10.62
C ASP A 82 -1.77 8.59 -11.25
N GLY A 83 -2.67 9.15 -10.44
CA GLY A 83 -3.80 9.96 -10.91
C GLY A 83 -3.47 11.38 -11.39
N ASP A 84 -2.35 11.97 -10.95
CA ASP A 84 -2.02 13.38 -11.23
C ASP A 84 -1.27 13.57 -12.57
N GLU A 85 -0.53 12.56 -13.04
CA GLU A 85 0.22 12.65 -14.29
C GLU A 85 -0.70 12.71 -15.53
N THR A 86 -1.91 12.15 -15.43
CA THR A 86 -2.91 12.17 -16.51
C THR A 86 -3.65 13.51 -16.57
N ALA A 87 -3.88 14.17 -15.43
CA ALA A 87 -4.56 15.46 -15.36
C ALA A 87 -3.68 16.61 -15.90
N HIS A 88 -2.35 16.49 -15.79
CA HIS A 88 -1.43 17.53 -16.25
C HIS A 88 -1.05 17.47 -17.74
N ARG A 89 -1.36 16.37 -18.46
CA ARG A 89 -1.04 16.20 -19.89
C ARG A 89 -2.09 16.74 -20.88
N LEU A 90 -3.21 17.28 -20.38
CA LEU A 90 -4.33 17.78 -21.19
C LEU A 90 -4.52 19.31 -21.20
N ASN A 91 -3.52 20.09 -20.74
CA ASN A 91 -3.49 21.56 -20.91
C ASN A 91 -2.35 22.02 -21.82
#